data_AF-A0A3B9V991-F1
#
_entry.id   AF-A0A3B9V991-F1
#
_cell.length_a   1.000
_cell.length_b   1.000
_cell.length_c   1.000
_cell.angle_alpha   90.00
_cell.angle_beta   90.00
_cell.angle_gamma   90.00
#
_symmetry.space_group_name_H-M   'P 1'
#
loop_
_entity.id
_entity.type
_entity.pdbx_description
1 polymer ?
#
loop_
_entity_poly.entity_id
_entity_poly.type
_entity_poly.pdbx_seq_one_letter_code
_entity_poly.pdbx_strand_id
1 'polypeptide(L)'
;MAEAREIAFSVKKGEPEYKAARDLLSQIDRLAPKFAERHAALGEEYERVGLYSLAAKEYAAALEFDPDNRIISKKLEAVEQIQSSIQTEELTTANQEALANVHYKKGIAFLNSKQFAKARDEFALVMKLIPRYRDTEKLLTVTTKEINEAINIHLKNGIDYFQKEELELAIKEWKIVLELDPYNKTAADYKARAEAILEKMKDIQEQR
;
A
#
# COMPACT_ATOMS: atom_id res chain seq x y z
N MET A 1 -5.45 -30.28 -30.98
CA MET A 1 -4.88 -31.62 -31.24
C MET A 1 -5.72 -32.75 -30.64
N ALA A 2 -6.25 -32.59 -29.41
CA ALA A 2 -7.12 -33.59 -28.77
C ALA A 2 -8.34 -33.99 -29.63
N GLU A 3 -9.04 -33.01 -30.21
CA GLU A 3 -10.21 -33.24 -31.08
C GLU A 3 -9.88 -34.05 -32.34
N ALA A 4 -8.79 -33.71 -33.04
CA ALA A 4 -8.34 -34.45 -34.23
C ALA A 4 -7.95 -35.90 -33.89
N ARG A 5 -7.39 -36.13 -32.70
CA ARG A 5 -7.05 -37.46 -32.20
C ARG A 5 -8.31 -38.26 -31.87
N GLU A 6 -9.27 -37.65 -31.20
CA GLU A 6 -10.56 -38.26 -30.84
C GLU A 6 -11.36 -38.68 -32.08
N ILE A 7 -11.48 -37.78 -33.07
CA ILE A 7 -12.12 -38.06 -34.35
C ILE A 7 -11.45 -39.26 -35.03
N ALA A 8 -10.12 -39.27 -35.13
CA ALA A 8 -9.39 -40.36 -35.75
C ALA A 8 -9.51 -41.70 -34.98
N PHE A 9 -9.68 -41.66 -33.65
CA PHE A 9 -9.93 -42.85 -32.84
C PHE A 9 -11.34 -43.43 -33.02
N SER A 10 -12.32 -42.59 -33.35
CA SER A 10 -13.72 -43.01 -33.50
C SER A 10 -14.01 -43.86 -34.76
N VAL A 11 -13.14 -43.77 -35.78
CA VAL A 11 -13.27 -44.46 -37.08
C VAL A 11 -13.04 -45.97 -36.94
N LYS A 12 -14.02 -46.78 -37.36
CA LYS A 12 -14.00 -48.25 -37.16
C LYS A 12 -13.33 -48.99 -38.30
N LYS A 13 -12.79 -50.18 -37.99
CA LYS A 13 -12.18 -51.08 -38.97
C LYS A 13 -13.24 -51.56 -39.97
N GLY A 14 -13.06 -51.21 -41.25
CA GLY A 14 -13.99 -51.51 -42.34
C GLY A 14 -14.61 -50.27 -42.98
N GLU A 15 -14.52 -49.10 -42.33
CA GLU A 15 -14.90 -47.83 -42.92
C GLU A 15 -13.86 -47.39 -43.97
N PRO A 16 -14.27 -46.76 -45.10
CA PRO A 16 -13.35 -46.29 -46.14
C PRO A 16 -12.20 -45.42 -45.61
N GLU A 17 -12.48 -44.63 -44.58
CA GLU A 17 -11.58 -43.65 -43.97
C GLU A 17 -10.61 -44.27 -42.95
N TYR A 18 -10.76 -45.55 -42.60
CA TYR A 18 -9.98 -46.20 -41.54
C TYR A 18 -8.47 -46.09 -41.75
N LYS A 19 -7.99 -46.22 -43.00
CA LYS A 19 -6.57 -46.08 -43.32
C LYS A 19 -6.09 -44.65 -43.05
N ALA A 20 -6.84 -43.65 -43.52
CA ALA A 20 -6.51 -42.24 -43.32
C ALA A 20 -6.51 -41.86 -41.83
N ALA A 21 -7.45 -42.41 -41.05
CA ALA A 21 -7.49 -42.21 -39.60
C ALA A 21 -6.23 -42.76 -38.89
N ARG A 22 -5.74 -43.94 -39.31
CA ARG A 22 -4.50 -44.52 -38.75
C ARG A 22 -3.25 -43.74 -39.15
N ASP A 23 -3.18 -43.26 -40.38
CA ASP A 23 -2.09 -42.41 -40.87
C ASP A 23 -2.07 -41.06 -40.11
N LEU A 24 -3.24 -40.49 -39.83
CA LEU A 24 -3.37 -39.27 -39.03
C LEU A 24 -2.91 -39.48 -37.57
N LEU A 25 -3.35 -40.57 -36.92
CA LEU A 25 -2.88 -40.90 -35.57
C LEU A 25 -1.37 -41.06 -35.50
N SER A 26 -0.76 -41.73 -36.48
CA SER A 26 0.70 -41.88 -36.55
C SER A 26 1.41 -40.53 -36.71
N GLN A 27 0.83 -39.59 -37.47
CA GLN A 27 1.39 -38.24 -37.60
C GLN A 27 1.27 -37.44 -36.32
N ILE A 28 0.12 -37.53 -35.63
CA ILE A 28 -0.11 -36.89 -34.33
C ILE A 28 0.91 -37.40 -33.31
N ASP A 29 1.07 -38.72 -33.17
CA ASP A 29 2.01 -39.33 -32.21
C ASP A 29 3.47 -38.95 -32.52
N ARG A 30 3.81 -38.65 -33.78
CA ARG A 30 5.17 -38.20 -34.17
C ARG A 30 5.41 -36.71 -33.94
N LEU A 31 4.39 -35.87 -34.10
CA LEU A 31 4.52 -34.42 -34.10
C LEU A 31 4.22 -33.78 -32.75
N ALA A 32 3.23 -34.30 -32.01
CA ALA A 32 2.81 -33.72 -30.73
C ALA A 32 3.96 -33.57 -29.73
N PRO A 33 4.83 -34.59 -29.51
CA PRO A 33 5.96 -34.44 -28.58
C PRO A 33 6.92 -33.33 -28.99
N LYS A 34 7.16 -33.14 -30.30
CA LYS A 34 8.06 -32.10 -30.81
C LYS A 34 7.50 -30.69 -30.62
N PHE A 35 6.19 -30.52 -30.73
CA PHE A 35 5.53 -29.25 -30.45
C PHE A 35 5.53 -28.96 -28.94
N ALA A 36 5.23 -29.98 -28.12
CA ALA A 36 5.32 -29.88 -26.66
C ALA A 36 6.73 -29.44 -26.21
N GLU A 37 7.78 -30.11 -26.71
CA GLU A 37 9.18 -29.78 -26.40
C GLU A 37 9.55 -28.35 -26.80
N ARG A 38 9.11 -27.89 -27.98
CA ARG A 38 9.40 -26.52 -28.45
C ARG A 38 8.74 -25.45 -27.59
N HIS A 39 7.46 -25.63 -27.28
CA HIS A 39 6.73 -24.72 -26.40
C HIS A 39 7.33 -24.75 -24.98
N ALA A 40 7.66 -25.93 -24.45
CA ALA A 40 8.32 -26.04 -23.15
C ALA A 40 9.67 -25.32 -23.11
N ALA A 41 10.51 -25.49 -24.15
CA ALA A 41 11.79 -24.80 -24.24
C ALA A 41 11.64 -23.27 -24.31
N LEU A 42 10.64 -22.77 -25.04
CA LEU A 42 10.36 -21.34 -25.09
C LEU A 42 9.81 -20.82 -23.75
N GLY A 43 8.99 -21.60 -23.06
CA GLY A 43 8.56 -21.31 -21.69
C GLY A 43 9.72 -21.19 -20.72
N GLU A 44 10.71 -22.09 -20.82
CA GLU A 44 11.94 -22.05 -20.02
C GLU A 44 12.80 -20.82 -20.31
N GLU A 45 12.90 -20.40 -21.58
CA GLU A 45 13.58 -19.17 -21.97
C GLU A 45 12.89 -17.94 -21.33
N TYR A 46 11.56 -17.85 -21.40
CA TYR A 46 10.80 -16.77 -20.78
C TYR A 46 10.89 -16.78 -19.26
N GLU A 47 10.85 -17.95 -18.62
CA GLU A 47 11.03 -18.11 -17.18
C GLU A 47 12.41 -17.59 -16.75
N ARG A 48 13.46 -17.93 -17.49
CA ARG A 48 14.85 -17.51 -17.20
C ARG A 48 15.04 -16.00 -17.24
N VAL A 49 14.30 -15.29 -18.10
CA VAL A 49 14.32 -13.83 -18.20
C VAL A 49 13.26 -13.14 -17.33
N GLY A 50 12.52 -13.89 -16.50
CA GLY A 50 11.54 -13.36 -15.56
C GLY A 50 10.19 -12.95 -16.19
N LEU A 51 9.94 -13.31 -17.45
CA LEU A 51 8.69 -13.04 -18.14
C LEU A 51 7.65 -14.12 -17.83
N TYR A 52 7.28 -14.23 -16.56
CA TYR A 52 6.44 -15.30 -16.02
C TYR A 52 5.10 -15.47 -16.75
N SER A 53 4.43 -14.37 -17.11
CA SER A 53 3.16 -14.44 -17.85
C SER A 53 3.30 -15.04 -19.26
N LEU A 54 4.46 -14.86 -19.92
CA LEU A 54 4.74 -15.48 -21.22
C LEU A 54 5.17 -16.94 -21.03
N ALA A 55 5.98 -17.22 -20.01
CA ALA A 55 6.36 -18.58 -19.66
C ALA A 55 5.13 -19.47 -19.37
N ALA A 56 4.16 -18.98 -18.60
CA ALA A 56 2.92 -19.69 -18.32
C ALA A 56 2.13 -20.02 -19.59
N LYS A 57 2.04 -19.08 -20.55
CA LYS A 57 1.38 -19.31 -21.84
C LYS A 57 2.04 -20.42 -22.65
N GLU A 58 3.36 -20.43 -22.71
CA GLU A 58 4.11 -21.45 -23.46
C GLU A 58 4.05 -22.82 -22.78
N TYR A 59 4.10 -22.88 -21.44
CA TYR A 59 3.89 -24.14 -20.73
C TYR A 59 2.47 -24.68 -20.88
N ALA A 60 1.45 -23.82 -20.86
CA ALA A 60 0.07 -24.20 -21.14
C ALA A 60 -0.07 -24.75 -22.58
N ALA A 61 0.52 -24.07 -23.57
CA ALA A 61 0.55 -24.53 -24.96
C ALA A 61 1.25 -25.90 -25.09
N ALA A 62 2.36 -26.12 -24.38
CA ALA A 62 3.03 -27.41 -24.39
C ALA A 62 2.15 -28.54 -23.84
N LEU A 63 1.37 -28.27 -22.79
CA LEU A 63 0.40 -29.22 -22.22
C LEU A 63 -0.81 -29.49 -23.13
N GLU A 64 -1.11 -28.63 -24.11
CA GLU A 64 -2.11 -28.95 -25.14
C GLU A 64 -1.65 -30.10 -26.07
N PHE A 65 -0.33 -30.29 -26.21
CA PHE A 65 0.27 -31.34 -27.02
C PHE A 65 0.68 -32.57 -26.20
N ASP A 66 1.07 -32.39 -24.94
CA ASP A 66 1.42 -33.47 -24.00
C ASP A 66 0.80 -33.24 -22.60
N PRO A 67 -0.51 -33.53 -22.43
CA PRO A 67 -1.25 -33.22 -21.20
C PRO A 67 -0.75 -33.97 -19.96
N ASP A 68 -0.13 -35.15 -20.16
CA ASP A 68 0.36 -36.00 -19.07
C ASP A 68 1.77 -35.62 -18.61
N ASN A 69 2.36 -34.56 -19.19
CA ASN A 69 3.70 -34.11 -18.85
C ASN A 69 3.76 -33.44 -17.47
N ARG A 70 4.02 -34.26 -16.46
CA ARG A 70 4.15 -33.81 -15.06
C ARG A 70 5.26 -32.78 -14.84
N ILE A 71 6.28 -32.76 -15.69
CA ILE A 71 7.40 -31.81 -15.55
C ILE A 71 6.93 -30.41 -15.97
N ILE A 72 6.29 -30.31 -17.13
CA ILE A 72 5.74 -29.05 -17.65
C ILE A 72 4.60 -28.56 -16.76
N SER A 73 3.72 -29.46 -16.31
CA SER A 73 2.63 -29.12 -15.39
C SER A 73 3.15 -28.49 -14.08
N LYS A 74 4.22 -29.03 -13.48
CA LYS A 74 4.86 -28.42 -12.30
C LYS A 74 5.50 -27.07 -12.60
N LYS A 75 6.10 -26.90 -13.77
CA LYS A 75 6.70 -25.62 -14.19
C LYS A 75 5.63 -24.54 -14.38
N LEU A 76 4.50 -24.88 -15.00
CA LEU A 76 3.35 -23.97 -15.12
C LEU A 76 2.85 -23.53 -13.74
N GLU A 77 2.60 -24.48 -12.83
CA GLU A 77 2.14 -24.21 -11.47
C GLU A 77 3.11 -23.26 -10.72
N ALA A 78 4.42 -23.51 -10.81
CA ALA A 78 5.43 -22.67 -10.19
C ALA A 78 5.43 -21.24 -10.74
N VAL A 79 5.34 -21.09 -12.06
CA VAL A 79 5.32 -19.77 -12.72
C VAL A 79 4.03 -19.01 -12.40
N GLU A 80 2.87 -19.66 -12.36
CA GLU A 80 1.60 -19.05 -11.98
C GLU A 80 1.58 -18.59 -10.53
N GLN A 81 2.21 -19.35 -9.62
CA GLN A 81 2.37 -18.96 -8.22
C GLN A 81 3.27 -17.71 -8.09
N ILE A 82 4.37 -17.65 -8.84
CA ILE A 82 5.25 -16.47 -8.87
C ILE A 82 4.52 -15.26 -9.43
N GLN A 83 3.83 -15.41 -10.57
CA GLN A 83 3.04 -14.34 -11.18
C GLN A 83 1.99 -13.78 -10.22
N SER A 84 1.25 -14.66 -9.54
CA SER A 84 0.23 -14.26 -8.57
C SER A 84 0.86 -13.51 -7.39
N SER A 85 2.01 -13.97 -6.90
CA SER A 85 2.73 -13.31 -5.81
C SER A 85 3.21 -11.91 -6.20
N ILE A 86 3.84 -11.76 -7.37
CA ILE A 86 4.29 -10.47 -7.90
C ILE A 86 3.11 -9.52 -8.08
N GLN A 87 2.01 -9.99 -8.69
CA GLN A 87 0.84 -9.16 -8.91
C GLN A 87 0.20 -8.69 -7.60
N THR A 88 0.15 -9.56 -6.57
CA THR A 88 -0.33 -9.15 -5.24
C THR A 88 0.61 -8.13 -4.59
N GLU A 89 1.93 -8.34 -4.66
CA GLU A 89 2.93 -7.44 -4.08
C GLU A 89 2.90 -6.05 -4.75
N GLU A 90 2.83 -5.99 -6.08
CA GLU A 90 2.68 -4.76 -6.85
C GLU A 90 1.39 -4.01 -6.52
N LEU A 91 0.25 -4.73 -6.43
CA LEU A 91 -1.03 -4.13 -6.07
C LEU A 91 -1.04 -3.61 -4.64
N THR A 92 -0.45 -4.35 -3.69
CA THR A 92 -0.35 -3.88 -2.30
C THR A 92 0.53 -2.66 -2.17
N THR A 93 1.68 -2.64 -2.84
CA THR A 93 2.61 -1.51 -2.85
C THR A 93 1.98 -0.28 -3.50
N ALA A 94 1.34 -0.45 -4.67
CA ALA A 94 0.64 0.63 -5.36
C ALA A 94 -0.51 1.21 -4.52
N ASN A 95 -1.26 0.35 -3.82
CA ASN A 95 -2.33 0.79 -2.92
C ASN A 95 -1.79 1.56 -1.70
N GLN A 96 -0.69 1.08 -1.10
CA GLN A 96 -0.03 1.77 0.01
C GLN A 96 0.55 3.12 -0.44
N GLU A 97 1.15 3.18 -1.63
CA GLU A 97 1.71 4.42 -2.18
C GLU A 97 0.61 5.44 -2.51
N ALA A 98 -0.51 4.99 -3.10
CA ALA A 98 -1.66 5.84 -3.35
C ALA A 98 -2.22 6.42 -2.04
N LEU A 99 -2.37 5.59 -1.00
CA LEU A 99 -2.83 6.04 0.32
C LEU A 99 -1.83 6.99 0.98
N ALA A 100 -0.53 6.68 0.92
CA ALA A 100 0.53 7.56 1.41
C ALA A 100 0.52 8.91 0.70
N ASN A 101 0.27 8.94 -0.61
CA ASN A 101 0.15 10.18 -1.37
C ASN A 101 -1.04 11.04 -0.94
N VAL A 102 -2.17 10.43 -0.57
CA VAL A 102 -3.34 11.15 -0.04
C VAL A 102 -3.00 11.83 1.29
N HIS A 103 -2.44 11.08 2.24
CA HIS A 103 -2.01 11.63 3.52
C HIS A 103 -0.93 12.70 3.36
N TYR A 104 0.04 12.48 2.46
CA TYR A 104 1.08 13.45 2.14
C TYR A 104 0.49 14.78 1.64
N LYS A 105 -0.47 14.74 0.70
CA LYS A 105 -1.12 15.95 0.18
C LYS A 105 -1.93 16.67 1.26
N LYS A 106 -2.63 15.94 2.13
CA LYS A 106 -3.35 16.52 3.28
C LYS A 106 -2.37 17.18 4.26
N GLY A 107 -1.27 16.52 4.58
CA GLY A 107 -0.21 17.05 5.43
C GLY A 107 0.35 18.37 4.89
N ILE A 108 0.67 18.42 3.59
CA ILE A 108 1.08 19.67 2.92
C ILE A 108 -0.01 20.76 2.99
N ALA A 109 -1.27 20.41 2.75
CA ALA A 109 -2.37 21.37 2.80
C ALA A 109 -2.57 21.95 4.21
N PHE A 110 -2.47 21.11 5.25
CA PHE A 110 -2.52 21.56 6.63
C PHE A 110 -1.30 22.39 7.02
N LEU A 111 -0.11 22.02 6.56
CA LEU A 111 1.12 22.78 6.79
C LEU A 111 1.02 24.19 6.19
N ASN A 112 0.59 24.29 4.93
CA ASN A 112 0.36 25.58 4.26
C ASN A 112 -0.72 26.42 4.94
N SER A 113 -1.70 25.76 5.56
CA SER A 113 -2.78 26.40 6.33
C SER A 113 -2.39 26.65 7.80
N LYS A 114 -1.12 26.47 8.18
CA LYS A 114 -0.59 26.59 9.55
C LYS A 114 -1.26 25.73 10.61
N GLN A 115 -1.98 24.68 10.19
CA GLN A 115 -2.59 23.69 11.09
C GLN A 115 -1.57 22.60 11.44
N PHE A 116 -0.52 22.98 12.19
CA PHE A 116 0.67 22.15 12.33
C PHE A 116 0.45 20.80 13.02
N ALA A 117 -0.42 20.73 14.04
CA ALA A 117 -0.77 19.47 14.70
C ALA A 117 -1.37 18.45 13.70
N LYS A 118 -2.34 18.89 12.89
CA LYS A 118 -2.95 18.05 11.85
C LYS A 118 -1.93 17.65 10.77
N ALA A 119 -1.06 18.58 10.37
CA ALA A 119 0.00 18.29 9.42
C ALA A 119 0.95 17.19 9.92
N ARG A 120 1.39 17.29 11.19
CA ARG A 120 2.22 16.28 11.86
C ARG A 120 1.54 14.91 11.85
N ASP A 121 0.26 14.85 12.20
CA ASP A 121 -0.48 13.60 12.29
C ASP A 121 -0.63 12.94 10.91
N GLU A 122 -0.93 13.71 9.87
CA GLU A 122 -0.99 13.20 8.48
C GLU A 122 0.38 12.69 8.01
N PHE A 123 1.46 13.42 8.25
CA PHE A 123 2.80 12.94 7.88
C PHE A 123 3.24 11.71 8.69
N ALA A 124 2.82 11.57 9.95
CA ALA A 124 3.08 10.37 10.73
C ALA A 124 2.38 9.14 10.14
N LEU A 125 1.18 9.30 9.56
CA LEU A 125 0.50 8.23 8.82
C LEU A 125 1.28 7.85 7.56
N VAL A 126 1.83 8.82 6.82
CA VAL A 126 2.70 8.56 5.67
C VAL A 126 3.90 7.71 6.08
N MET A 127 4.59 8.05 7.17
CA MET A 127 5.75 7.30 7.66
C MET A 127 5.41 5.87 8.12
N LYS A 128 4.18 5.64 8.61
CA LYS A 128 3.70 4.28 8.95
C LYS A 128 3.43 3.43 7.71
N LEU A 129 2.96 4.05 6.62
CA LEU A 129 2.68 3.38 5.36
C LEU A 129 3.98 3.10 4.60
N ILE A 130 4.78 4.14 4.38
CA ILE A 130 6.03 4.08 3.63
C ILE A 130 7.07 4.97 4.33
N PRO A 131 7.96 4.40 5.17
CA PRO A 131 8.93 5.16 5.96
C PRO A 131 9.88 6.06 5.17
N ARG A 132 10.10 5.79 3.87
CA ARG A 132 10.96 6.58 2.99
C ARG A 132 10.17 7.21 1.83
N TYR A 133 8.97 7.72 2.13
CA TYR A 133 8.14 8.38 1.13
C TYR A 133 8.58 9.83 0.90
N ARG A 134 9.16 10.09 -0.29
CA ARG A 134 9.56 11.43 -0.74
C ARG A 134 10.40 12.17 0.31
N ASP A 135 10.04 13.40 0.63
CA ASP A 135 10.66 14.30 1.61
C ASP A 135 9.83 14.43 2.90
N THR A 136 8.97 13.46 3.20
CA THR A 136 8.10 13.45 4.40
C THR A 136 8.87 13.67 5.69
N GLU A 137 10.08 13.09 5.81
CA GLU A 137 10.96 13.29 6.97
C GLU A 137 11.39 14.77 7.14
N LYS A 138 11.72 15.44 6.03
CA LYS A 138 12.07 16.86 6.04
C LYS A 138 10.86 17.71 6.40
N LEU A 139 9.69 17.38 5.86
CA LEU A 139 8.44 18.08 6.17
C LEU A 139 8.03 17.91 7.63
N LEU A 140 8.22 16.72 8.21
CA LEU A 140 8.03 16.49 9.66
C LEU A 140 8.99 17.31 10.49
N THR A 141 10.25 17.40 10.09
CA THR A 141 11.25 18.24 10.76
C THR A 141 10.81 19.71 10.76
N VAL A 142 10.38 20.23 9.60
CA VAL A 142 9.85 21.60 9.47
C VAL A 142 8.60 21.78 10.33
N THR A 143 7.63 20.86 10.22
CA THR A 143 6.37 20.92 10.98
C THR A 143 6.62 20.92 12.49
N THR A 144 7.55 20.11 12.97
CA THR A 144 7.91 20.02 14.40
C THR A 144 8.56 21.33 14.88
N LYS A 145 9.40 21.95 14.05
CA LYS A 145 9.97 23.26 14.36
C LYS A 145 8.89 24.33 14.48
N GLU A 146 7.94 24.38 13.55
CA GLU A 146 6.82 25.33 13.60
C GLU A 146 5.93 25.11 14.84
N ILE A 147 5.68 23.85 15.21
CA ILE A 147 4.96 23.50 16.45
C ILE A 147 5.69 24.06 17.68
N ASN A 148 7.00 23.83 17.78
CA ASN A 148 7.78 24.28 18.92
C ASN A 148 7.81 25.81 19.02
N GLU A 149 7.90 26.52 17.89
CA GLU A 149 7.84 27.97 17.84
C GLU A 149 6.47 28.48 18.30
N ALA A 150 5.38 27.89 17.80
CA ALA A 150 4.03 28.23 18.22
C ALA A 150 3.81 27.99 19.73
N ILE A 151 4.30 26.86 20.26
CA ILE A 151 4.27 26.56 21.70
C ILE A 151 4.97 27.66 22.50
N ASN A 152 6.17 28.07 22.08
CA ASN A 152 6.94 29.11 22.78
C ASN A 152 6.21 30.46 22.78
N ILE A 153 5.63 30.85 21.65
CA ILE A 153 4.87 32.10 21.51
C ILE A 153 3.66 32.09 22.43
N HIS A 154 2.84 31.05 22.36
CA HIS A 154 1.61 30.96 23.16
C HIS A 154 1.90 30.81 24.66
N LEU A 155 2.98 30.10 25.04
CA LEU A 155 3.43 30.06 26.44
C LEU A 155 3.76 31.46 26.96
N LYS A 156 4.53 32.23 26.19
CA LYS A 156 4.93 33.59 26.57
C LYS A 156 3.72 34.51 26.68
N ASN A 157 2.84 34.53 25.67
CA ASN A 157 1.63 35.34 25.70
C ASN A 157 0.74 35.00 26.90
N GLY A 158 0.56 33.71 27.20
CA GLY A 158 -0.21 33.29 28.35
C GLY A 158 0.36 33.81 29.67
N ILE A 159 1.69 33.77 29.83
CA ILE A 159 2.37 34.34 31.01
C ILE A 159 2.20 35.86 31.07
N ASP A 160 2.34 36.56 29.95
CA ASP A 160 2.18 38.02 29.88
C ASP A 160 0.74 38.46 30.23
N TYR A 161 -0.27 37.74 29.73
CA TYR A 161 -1.68 37.98 30.09
C TYR A 161 -1.95 37.69 31.57
N PHE A 162 -1.38 36.60 32.10
CA PHE A 162 -1.53 36.24 33.50
C PHE A 162 -0.96 37.31 34.44
N GLN A 163 0.19 37.90 34.09
CA GLN A 163 0.79 39.00 34.86
C GLN A 163 -0.04 40.29 34.85
N LYS A 164 -0.87 40.49 33.82
CA LYS A 164 -1.80 41.62 33.70
C LYS A 164 -3.17 41.35 34.32
N GLU A 165 -3.34 40.20 34.97
CA GLU A 165 -4.63 39.72 35.51
C GLU A 165 -5.70 39.47 34.43
N GLU A 166 -5.31 39.38 33.16
CA GLU A 166 -6.17 39.04 32.02
C GLU A 166 -6.33 37.50 31.91
N LEU A 167 -6.91 36.88 32.94
CA LEU A 167 -6.88 35.44 33.16
C LEU A 167 -7.55 34.61 32.05
N GLU A 168 -8.66 35.07 31.47
CA GLU A 168 -9.34 34.37 30.38
C GLU A 168 -8.47 34.29 29.11
N LEU A 169 -7.73 35.36 28.80
CA LEU A 169 -6.81 35.39 27.67
C LEU A 169 -5.62 34.48 27.94
N ALA A 170 -5.08 34.48 29.16
CA ALA A 170 -4.02 33.56 29.56
C ALA A 170 -4.41 32.09 29.37
N ILE A 171 -5.61 31.70 29.85
CA ILE A 171 -6.16 30.35 29.69
C ILE A 171 -6.31 29.97 28.21
N LYS A 172 -6.75 30.90 27.37
CA LYS A 172 -6.91 30.66 25.93
C LYS A 172 -5.57 30.33 25.27
N GLU A 173 -4.52 31.08 25.59
CA GLU A 173 -3.17 30.83 25.04
C GLU A 173 -2.64 29.46 25.49
N TRP A 174 -2.78 29.08 26.76
CA TRP A 174 -2.31 27.77 27.24
C TRP A 174 -3.13 26.60 26.71
N LYS A 175 -4.42 26.78 26.40
CA LYS A 175 -5.20 25.76 25.68
C LYS A 175 -4.60 25.45 24.31
N ILE A 176 -4.15 26.47 23.57
CA ILE A 176 -3.48 26.26 22.28
C ILE A 176 -2.18 25.46 22.47
N VAL A 177 -1.39 25.76 23.50
CA VAL A 177 -0.17 24.98 23.81
C VAL A 177 -0.52 23.52 24.06
N LEU A 178 -1.57 23.23 24.83
CA LEU A 178 -2.00 21.87 25.15
C LEU A 178 -2.64 21.14 23.96
N GLU A 179 -3.18 21.86 22.97
CA GLU A 179 -3.60 21.26 21.69
C GLU A 179 -2.39 20.82 20.84
N LEU A 180 -1.28 21.56 20.90
CA LEU A 180 -0.04 21.26 20.16
C LEU A 180 0.82 20.19 20.87
N ASP A 181 0.91 20.30 22.18
CA ASP A 181 1.62 19.41 23.10
C ASP A 181 0.76 19.13 24.35
N PRO A 182 -0.06 18.05 24.32
CA PRO A 182 -0.91 17.67 25.45
C PRO A 182 -0.17 17.36 26.75
N TYR A 183 1.15 17.14 26.70
CA TYR A 183 1.97 16.80 27.85
C TYR A 183 2.78 17.99 28.38
N ASN A 184 2.50 19.21 27.87
CA ASN A 184 3.17 20.42 28.32
C ASN A 184 2.80 20.78 29.77
N LYS A 185 3.63 20.32 30.72
CA LYS A 185 3.41 20.56 32.16
C LYS A 185 3.27 22.04 32.51
N THR A 186 4.11 22.88 31.90
CA THR A 186 4.11 24.32 32.15
C THR A 186 2.75 24.95 31.81
N ALA A 187 2.24 24.72 30.60
CA ALA A 187 0.93 25.23 30.20
C ALA A 187 -0.21 24.67 31.06
N ALA A 188 -0.16 23.38 31.41
CA ALA A 188 -1.16 22.75 32.26
C ALA A 188 -1.22 23.37 33.66
N ASP A 189 -0.06 23.55 34.31
CA ASP A 189 0.04 24.11 35.65
C ASP A 189 -0.44 25.57 35.69
N TYR A 190 0.01 26.39 34.73
CA TYR A 190 -0.39 27.78 34.65
C TYR A 190 -1.89 27.94 34.39
N LYS A 191 -2.44 27.15 33.47
CA LYS A 191 -3.88 27.13 33.19
C LYS A 191 -4.70 26.78 34.43
N ALA A 192 -4.32 25.73 35.15
CA ALA A 192 -5.02 25.32 36.36
C ALA A 192 -5.01 26.43 37.42
N ARG A 193 -3.89 27.15 37.58
CA ARG A 193 -3.81 28.31 38.49
C ARG A 193 -4.75 29.44 38.09
N ALA A 194 -4.79 29.81 36.80
CA ALA A 194 -5.69 30.87 36.34
C ALA A 194 -7.17 30.50 36.47
N GLU A 195 -7.53 29.24 36.17
CA GLU A 195 -8.90 28.73 36.35
C GLU A 195 -9.33 28.81 37.82
N ALA A 196 -8.45 28.43 38.76
CA ALA A 196 -8.73 28.53 40.19
C ALA A 196 -8.89 29.96 40.71
N ILE A 197 -8.17 30.94 40.13
CA ILE A 197 -8.33 32.35 40.50
C ILE A 197 -9.66 32.89 39.97
N LEU A 198 -10.02 32.60 38.71
CA LEU A 198 -11.28 33.02 38.12
C LEU A 198 -12.50 32.47 38.86
N GLU A 199 -12.45 31.21 39.29
CA GLU A 199 -13.51 30.59 40.08
C GLU A 199 -13.72 31.35 41.39
N LYS A 200 -12.65 31.60 42.15
CA LYS A 200 -12.72 32.39 43.38
C LYS A 200 -13.26 33.81 43.17
N MET A 201 -12.91 34.46 42.05
CA MET A 201 -13.41 35.80 41.74
C MET A 201 -14.92 35.80 41.47
N LYS A 202 -15.43 34.76 40.79
CA LYS A 202 -16.87 34.59 40.55
C LYS A 202 -17.64 34.35 41.84
N ASP A 203 -17.14 33.48 42.71
CA ASP A 203 -17.77 33.21 44.01
C ASP A 203 -17.93 34.48 44.84
N ILE A 204 -16.91 35.36 44.84
CA ILE A 204 -16.97 36.65 45.54
C ILE A 204 -18.01 37.60 44.93
N GLN A 205 -18.18 37.57 43.61
CA GLN A 205 -19.17 38.41 42.91
C GLN A 205 -20.60 37.93 43.13
N GLU A 206 -20.84 36.61 43.19
CA GLU A 206 -22.16 36.03 43.41
C GLU A 206 -22.64 36.12 44.88
N GLN A 207 -21.71 36.30 45.83
CA GLN A 207 -22.01 36.49 47.25
C GLN A 207 -22.26 37.97 47.65
N ARG A 208 -22.24 38.91 46.70
CA ARG A 208 -22.51 40.35 46.91
C ARG A 208 -23.90 40.73 46.40
#